data_AF-A0A7J3I676-F1
#
_entry.id   AF-A0A7J3I676-F1
#
_cell.length_a   1.000
_cell.length_b   1.000
_cell.length_c   1.000
_cell.angle_alpha   90.00
_cell.angle_beta   90.00
_cell.angle_gamma   90.00
#
_symmetry.space_group_name_H-M   'P 1'
#
loop_
_entity.id
_entity.type
_entity.pdbx_description
1 polymer ?
#
loop_
_entity_poly.entity_id
_entity_poly.type
_entity_poly.pdbx_seq_one_letter_code
_entity_poly.pdbx_strand_id
1 'polypeptide(L)'
;MEGIGRLSRSLDFLSHSLLDIAIGMYVYTYPANRDSLDFVLNRPSDFIVSEIVNGLNTEELYGYLETVGGSNTEDGCYRDATYIVKKIGLSSIELCNTIKKVLGCRHCAVLGLKDANSVAYQLVLVRNCRTVDSNLHFRKGSRTVDAYLWLCNRISVIDIENSFKIRLNLLSQNSMNLVKEKIETMKKYGYTILNFFGYQRFGSRRPTTHIVGKKLICRDWEGFIEAVCGYPFPMESREAIIDRLHWYENRSSAAYPSSSIESRICSKNIDDLRTLKAIPKKMLQLYVNAYQSYLFNTILSRIWIEIVEKYGLDNGIEIIKRDLPYLPIPGSSTTVSRDIVKRILDEILDTEDIKLSDFCIEELNLCIHGDYRRSYLVIEDLSYSVSDSSIKITFTLESGSYATIVLREILNTDPILYT
;
A
#
# COMPACT_ATOMS: atom_id res chain seq x y z
N MET A 1 14.39 45.14 -5.40
CA MET A 1 13.70 44.22 -4.48
C MET A 1 12.90 43.19 -5.28
N GLU A 2 13.53 42.46 -6.20
CA GLU A 2 12.84 41.47 -7.07
C GLU A 2 13.45 40.05 -6.96
N GLY A 3 14.28 39.80 -5.94
CA GLY A 3 15.03 38.54 -5.82
C GLY A 3 14.46 37.48 -4.87
N ILE A 4 13.43 37.78 -4.07
CA ILE A 4 13.00 36.91 -2.95
C ILE A 4 11.69 36.16 -3.26
N GLY A 5 10.93 36.57 -4.28
CA GLY A 5 9.62 35.98 -4.62
C GLY A 5 9.63 34.68 -5.43
N ARG A 6 10.81 34.19 -5.88
CA ARG A 6 10.91 32.95 -6.67
C ARG A 6 11.28 31.71 -5.85
N LEU A 7 12.02 31.87 -4.76
CA LEU A 7 12.40 30.78 -3.85
C LEU A 7 11.26 30.28 -2.95
N SER A 8 10.06 30.89 -3.02
CA SER A 8 8.97 30.59 -2.08
C SER A 8 7.97 29.53 -2.54
N ARG A 9 7.83 29.28 -3.86
CA ARG A 9 6.71 28.45 -4.36
C ARG A 9 6.91 26.94 -4.21
N SER A 10 8.13 26.42 -4.26
CA SER A 10 8.38 24.97 -4.11
C SER A 10 8.28 24.50 -2.66
N LEU A 11 8.60 25.38 -1.70
CA LEU A 11 8.47 25.13 -0.26
C LEU A 11 7.03 24.84 0.17
N ASP A 12 6.06 25.40 -0.54
CA ASP A 12 4.64 25.21 -0.27
C ASP A 12 4.20 23.77 -0.53
N PHE A 13 4.93 23.01 -1.35
CA PHE A 13 4.59 21.61 -1.67
C PHE A 13 5.27 20.61 -0.74
N LEU A 14 6.26 21.01 0.06
CA LEU A 14 7.04 20.08 0.87
C LEU A 14 6.18 19.37 1.93
N SER A 15 6.42 18.06 2.11
CA SER A 15 5.83 17.32 3.22
C SER A 15 6.47 17.72 4.54
N HIS A 16 5.61 17.87 5.56
CA HIS A 16 5.99 18.08 6.95
C HIS A 16 5.90 16.81 7.80
N SER A 17 5.55 15.66 7.22
CA SER A 17 5.52 14.38 7.91
C SER A 17 6.89 13.69 7.85
N LEU A 18 7.44 13.33 9.01
CA LEU A 18 8.69 12.57 9.08
C LEU A 18 8.57 11.21 8.39
N LEU A 19 7.41 10.55 8.50
CA LEU A 19 7.20 9.27 7.85
C LEU A 19 7.18 9.40 6.33
N ASP A 20 6.56 10.45 5.80
CA ASP A 20 6.58 10.73 4.36
C ASP A 20 8.01 10.88 3.84
N ILE A 21 8.81 11.70 4.53
CA ILE A 21 10.20 11.95 4.19
C ILE A 21 11.00 10.65 4.25
N ALA A 22 10.80 9.84 5.30
CA ALA A 22 11.49 8.57 5.47
C ALA A 22 11.22 7.57 4.32
N ILE A 23 10.08 7.67 3.63
CA ILE A 23 9.73 6.78 2.51
C ILE A 23 9.78 7.46 1.13
N GLY A 24 10.46 8.60 1.03
CA GLY A 24 10.75 9.29 -0.24
C GLY A 24 9.61 10.15 -0.78
N MET A 25 8.56 10.42 0.00
CA MET A 25 7.44 11.28 -0.40
C MET A 25 7.66 12.73 0.08
N TYR A 26 8.61 13.42 -0.54
CA TYR A 26 9.03 14.75 -0.07
C TYR A 26 8.03 15.86 -0.35
N VAL A 27 7.05 15.62 -1.21
CA VAL A 27 6.11 16.64 -1.69
C VAL A 27 4.68 16.13 -1.71
N TYR A 28 3.74 17.06 -1.57
CA TYR A 28 2.36 16.91 -1.97
C TYR A 28 2.18 17.34 -3.42
N THR A 29 1.10 16.86 -4.04
CA THR A 29 0.71 17.31 -5.38
C THR A 29 0.29 18.78 -5.35
N TYR A 30 -0.47 19.16 -4.33
CA TYR A 30 -0.97 20.51 -4.12
C TYR A 30 -0.23 21.18 -2.97
N PRO A 31 -0.24 22.52 -2.86
CA PRO A 31 0.31 23.22 -1.71
C PRO A 31 -0.20 22.62 -0.39
N ALA A 32 0.73 22.27 0.49
CA ALA A 32 0.48 21.68 1.78
C ALA A 32 -0.26 22.68 2.66
N ASN A 33 -1.35 22.25 3.29
CA ASN A 33 -1.90 23.00 4.41
C ASN A 33 -1.11 22.64 5.67
N ARG A 34 -0.68 23.66 6.43
CA ARG A 34 0.02 23.52 7.72
C ARG A 34 -0.89 23.75 8.93
N ASP A 35 -2.15 24.09 8.69
CA ASP A 35 -3.17 24.21 9.73
C ASP A 35 -3.43 22.84 10.38
N SER A 36 -3.66 22.86 11.69
CA SER A 36 -4.01 21.65 12.44
C SER A 36 -5.36 21.11 11.98
N LEU A 37 -5.38 19.86 11.52
CA LEU A 37 -6.60 19.13 11.15
C LEU A 37 -6.87 18.06 12.21
N ASP A 38 -7.85 18.34 13.07
CA ASP A 38 -8.29 17.41 14.09
C ASP A 38 -9.41 16.50 13.56
N PHE A 39 -9.15 15.21 13.53
CA PHE A 39 -10.10 14.19 13.08
C PHE A 39 -9.87 12.85 13.78
N VAL A 40 -10.88 11.99 13.73
CA VAL A 40 -10.83 10.60 14.14
C VAL A 40 -11.32 9.72 13.00
N LEU A 41 -10.55 8.67 12.69
CA LEU A 41 -10.90 7.63 11.74
C LEU A 41 -10.83 6.28 12.47
N ASN A 42 -11.98 5.67 12.78
CA ASN A 42 -12.02 4.41 13.52
C ASN A 42 -11.91 3.22 12.58
N ARG A 43 -10.68 2.72 12.36
CA ARG A 43 -10.49 1.48 11.60
C ARG A 43 -10.84 0.24 12.44
N PRO A 44 -11.42 -0.82 11.85
CA PRO A 44 -11.71 -0.97 10.42
C PRO A 44 -13.04 -0.35 9.96
N SER A 45 -13.95 0.02 10.86
CA SER A 45 -15.35 0.35 10.53
C SER A 45 -15.53 1.58 9.65
N ASP A 46 -14.67 2.59 9.82
CA ASP A 46 -14.71 3.84 9.06
C ASP A 46 -13.92 3.77 7.75
N PHE A 47 -13.32 2.60 7.44
CA PHE A 47 -12.54 2.39 6.21
C PHE A 47 -13.07 1.17 5.46
N ILE A 48 -13.96 1.42 4.50
CA ILE A 48 -14.56 0.39 3.66
C ILE A 48 -13.85 0.40 2.30
N VAL A 49 -13.51 -0.79 1.81
CA VAL A 49 -12.98 -1.00 0.46
C VAL A 49 -13.78 -2.09 -0.23
N SER A 50 -14.16 -1.87 -1.48
CA SER A 50 -14.82 -2.87 -2.32
C SER A 50 -14.13 -2.99 -3.68
N GLU A 51 -13.96 -4.22 -4.15
CA GLU A 51 -13.52 -4.45 -5.53
C GLU A 51 -14.65 -4.07 -6.49
N ILE A 52 -14.26 -3.44 -7.59
CA ILE A 52 -15.09 -3.35 -8.80
C ILE A 52 -14.44 -4.27 -9.82
N VAL A 53 -15.17 -5.30 -10.27
CA VAL A 53 -14.67 -6.29 -11.22
C VAL A 53 -15.55 -6.26 -12.45
N ASN A 54 -14.98 -5.92 -13.61
CA ASN A 54 -15.74 -5.71 -14.85
C ASN A 54 -16.95 -4.76 -14.67
N GLY A 55 -16.78 -3.68 -13.90
CA GLY A 55 -17.85 -2.72 -13.57
C GLY A 55 -18.83 -3.16 -12.48
N LEU A 56 -18.71 -4.37 -11.92
CA LEU A 56 -19.59 -4.84 -10.83
C LEU A 56 -18.96 -4.58 -9.47
N ASN A 57 -19.65 -3.79 -8.63
CA ASN A 57 -19.20 -3.50 -7.27
C ASN A 57 -19.52 -4.67 -6.31
N THR A 58 -18.50 -5.18 -5.64
CA THR A 58 -18.63 -6.34 -4.74
C THR A 58 -19.39 -6.06 -3.44
N GLU A 59 -19.45 -4.81 -2.95
CA GLU A 59 -20.28 -4.45 -1.78
C GLU A 59 -21.77 -4.48 -2.14
N GLU A 60 -22.14 -3.98 -3.32
CA GLU A 60 -23.52 -4.01 -3.82
C GLU A 60 -23.97 -5.45 -4.10
N LEU A 61 -23.11 -6.24 -4.77
CA LEU A 61 -23.36 -7.66 -4.99
C LEU A 61 -23.49 -8.44 -3.69
N TYR A 62 -22.65 -8.14 -2.69
CA TYR A 62 -22.77 -8.72 -1.35
C TYR A 62 -24.14 -8.41 -0.75
N GLY A 63 -24.57 -7.15 -0.78
CA GLY A 63 -25.87 -6.74 -0.26
C GLY A 63 -27.03 -7.48 -0.92
N TYR A 64 -26.98 -7.65 -2.25
CA TYR A 64 -27.96 -8.46 -2.96
C TYR A 64 -27.93 -9.93 -2.51
N LEU A 65 -26.76 -10.57 -2.50
CA LEU A 65 -26.61 -11.98 -2.13
C LEU A 65 -27.00 -12.27 -0.68
N GLU A 66 -26.79 -11.32 0.23
CA GLU A 66 -27.21 -11.39 1.63
C GLU A 66 -28.74 -11.49 1.74
N THR A 67 -29.49 -10.77 0.90
CA THR A 67 -30.97 -10.84 0.90
C THR A 67 -31.52 -12.16 0.37
N VAL A 68 -30.83 -12.80 -0.57
CA VAL A 68 -31.29 -14.05 -1.21
C VAL A 68 -30.67 -15.32 -0.62
N GLY A 69 -29.69 -15.19 0.29
CA GLY A 69 -29.01 -16.32 0.93
C GLY A 69 -27.92 -16.98 0.08
N GLY A 70 -27.36 -16.25 -0.89
CA GLY A 70 -26.41 -16.77 -1.88
C GLY A 70 -27.07 -17.47 -3.06
N SER A 71 -26.30 -17.75 -4.11
CA SER A 71 -26.76 -18.52 -5.27
C SER A 71 -26.91 -20.01 -4.96
N ASN A 72 -27.75 -20.70 -5.72
CA ASN A 72 -27.91 -22.15 -5.61
C ASN A 72 -26.62 -22.90 -5.98
N THR A 73 -26.38 -24.01 -5.31
CA THR A 73 -25.28 -24.92 -5.62
C THR A 73 -25.68 -25.88 -6.76
N GLU A 74 -24.87 -25.94 -7.80
CA GLU A 74 -25.03 -26.79 -8.99
C GLU A 74 -23.86 -27.79 -9.14
N ASP A 75 -24.00 -28.79 -10.03
CA ASP A 75 -23.05 -29.91 -10.22
C ASP A 75 -21.62 -29.49 -10.67
N GLY A 76 -21.34 -28.21 -10.88
CA GLY A 76 -20.02 -27.67 -11.24
C GLY A 76 -19.24 -27.00 -10.08
N CYS A 77 -19.90 -26.58 -9.00
CA CYS A 77 -19.30 -25.65 -8.04
C CYS A 77 -18.09 -26.26 -7.30
N TYR A 78 -18.08 -27.57 -7.08
CA TYR A 78 -16.98 -28.27 -6.41
C TYR A 78 -15.64 -28.13 -7.17
N ARG A 79 -15.68 -27.95 -8.50
CA ARG A 79 -14.48 -27.78 -9.33
C ARG A 79 -13.97 -26.35 -9.30
N ASP A 80 -14.85 -25.40 -9.60
CA ASP A 80 -14.56 -23.97 -9.61
C ASP A 80 -15.80 -23.23 -9.06
N ALA A 81 -15.61 -22.43 -8.02
CA ALA A 81 -16.64 -21.56 -7.47
C ALA A 81 -16.08 -20.19 -7.14
N THR A 82 -16.94 -19.18 -7.28
CA THR A 82 -16.60 -17.79 -7.00
C THR A 82 -17.53 -17.27 -5.90
N TYR A 83 -16.93 -16.76 -4.84
CA TYR A 83 -17.61 -16.18 -3.69
C TYR A 83 -17.42 -14.66 -3.68
N ILE A 84 -18.47 -13.95 -3.28
CA ILE A 84 -18.37 -12.55 -2.84
C ILE A 84 -18.18 -12.58 -1.33
N VAL A 85 -17.11 -11.94 -0.86
CA VAL A 85 -16.66 -12.05 0.52
C VAL A 85 -16.52 -10.68 1.16
N LYS A 86 -17.11 -10.53 2.33
CA LYS A 86 -16.85 -9.45 3.29
C LYS A 86 -15.90 -9.95 4.37
N LYS A 87 -14.75 -9.31 4.52
CA LYS A 87 -13.79 -9.59 5.60
C LYS A 87 -13.59 -8.37 6.50
N ILE A 88 -13.39 -8.61 7.79
CA ILE A 88 -13.10 -7.58 8.80
C ILE A 88 -11.94 -8.05 9.68
N GLY A 89 -10.80 -7.34 9.68
CA GLY A 89 -9.68 -7.64 10.57
C GLY A 89 -8.83 -8.85 10.17
N LEU A 90 -8.88 -9.30 8.90
CA LEU A 90 -8.03 -10.36 8.35
C LEU A 90 -7.26 -9.88 7.13
N SER A 91 -6.04 -10.37 6.96
CA SER A 91 -5.32 -10.30 5.69
C SER A 91 -5.98 -11.20 4.63
N SER A 92 -5.78 -10.91 3.34
CA SER A 92 -6.30 -11.77 2.26
C SER A 92 -5.72 -13.20 2.31
N ILE A 93 -4.50 -13.38 2.84
CA ILE A 93 -3.89 -14.71 3.02
C ILE A 93 -4.62 -15.50 4.12
N GLU A 94 -4.87 -14.88 5.28
CA GLU A 94 -5.65 -15.50 6.35
C GLU A 94 -7.08 -15.82 5.90
N LEU A 95 -7.69 -14.96 5.09
CA LEU A 95 -8.99 -15.22 4.48
C LEU A 95 -8.95 -16.50 3.63
N CYS A 96 -8.00 -16.59 2.69
CA CYS A 96 -7.89 -17.77 1.82
C CYS A 96 -7.67 -19.05 2.63
N ASN A 97 -6.85 -19.01 3.68
CA ASN A 97 -6.63 -20.15 4.56
C ASN A 97 -7.89 -20.56 5.32
N THR A 98 -8.68 -19.58 5.77
CA THR A 98 -9.97 -19.81 6.45
C THR A 98 -10.96 -20.49 5.49
N ILE A 99 -11.16 -19.94 4.30
CA ILE A 99 -12.08 -20.50 3.29
C ILE A 99 -11.64 -21.91 2.86
N LYS A 100 -10.34 -22.12 2.58
CA LYS A 100 -9.82 -23.46 2.23
C LYS A 100 -10.11 -24.49 3.30
N LYS A 101 -9.98 -24.12 4.58
CA LYS A 101 -10.22 -25.03 5.70
C LYS A 101 -11.70 -25.42 5.80
N VAL A 102 -12.60 -24.44 5.66
CA VAL A 102 -14.04 -24.65 5.78
C VAL A 102 -14.58 -25.50 4.62
N LEU A 103 -14.30 -25.11 3.38
CA LEU A 103 -14.80 -25.78 2.18
C LEU A 103 -13.95 -27.01 1.76
N GLY A 104 -12.79 -27.20 2.39
CA GLY A 104 -11.86 -28.27 2.04
C GLY A 104 -11.26 -28.13 0.63
N CYS A 105 -10.97 -26.91 0.18
CA CYS A 105 -10.47 -26.63 -1.16
C CYS A 105 -8.95 -26.79 -1.30
N ARG A 106 -8.50 -27.29 -2.47
CA ARG A 106 -7.06 -27.31 -2.81
C ARG A 106 -6.51 -25.91 -3.12
N HIS A 107 -7.31 -25.08 -3.80
CA HIS A 107 -6.91 -23.73 -4.17
C HIS A 107 -7.95 -22.70 -3.71
N CYS A 108 -7.45 -21.53 -3.34
CA CYS A 108 -8.21 -20.34 -3.00
C CYS A 108 -7.33 -19.15 -3.39
N ALA A 109 -7.89 -18.21 -4.13
CA ALA A 109 -7.20 -17.04 -4.65
C ALA A 109 -8.10 -15.81 -4.54
N VAL A 110 -7.46 -14.67 -4.32
CA VAL A 110 -8.07 -13.33 -4.42
C VAL A 110 -7.50 -12.64 -5.66
N LEU A 111 -8.22 -11.64 -6.18
CA LEU A 111 -7.75 -10.83 -7.31
C LEU A 111 -6.72 -9.80 -6.88
N GLY A 112 -6.89 -9.21 -5.69
CA GLY A 112 -5.93 -8.30 -5.08
C GLY A 112 -5.84 -8.48 -3.57
N LEU A 113 -4.71 -8.06 -3.00
CA LEU A 113 -4.59 -7.95 -1.54
C LEU A 113 -5.34 -6.70 -1.08
N LYS A 114 -6.17 -6.83 -0.04
CA LYS A 114 -6.84 -5.70 0.60
C LYS A 114 -6.27 -5.48 1.99
N ASP A 115 -6.33 -4.24 2.45
CA ASP A 115 -5.91 -3.85 3.80
C ASP A 115 -6.59 -4.74 4.85
N ALA A 116 -5.81 -5.27 5.80
CA ALA A 116 -6.35 -6.08 6.89
C ALA A 116 -7.14 -5.24 7.89
N ASN A 117 -6.78 -3.95 8.04
CA ASN A 117 -7.43 -3.00 8.93
C ASN A 117 -8.54 -2.22 8.22
N SER A 118 -9.40 -2.93 7.50
CA SER A 118 -10.55 -2.38 6.78
C SER A 118 -11.73 -3.36 6.80
N VAL A 119 -12.92 -2.85 6.51
CA VAL A 119 -14.03 -3.69 6.05
C VAL A 119 -13.87 -3.84 4.54
N ALA A 120 -13.53 -5.04 4.09
CA ALA A 120 -13.19 -5.28 2.68
C ALA A 120 -14.19 -6.24 2.02
N TYR A 121 -14.73 -5.83 0.88
CA TYR A 121 -15.54 -6.63 -0.02
C TYR A 121 -14.70 -7.01 -1.23
N GLN A 122 -14.59 -8.30 -1.53
CA GLN A 122 -13.75 -8.79 -2.61
C GLN A 122 -14.23 -10.14 -3.14
N LEU A 123 -13.75 -10.47 -4.33
CA LEU A 123 -14.00 -11.74 -4.98
C LEU A 123 -12.97 -12.78 -4.53
N VAL A 124 -13.46 -13.98 -4.18
CA VAL A 124 -12.62 -15.13 -3.85
C VAL A 124 -12.94 -16.28 -4.78
N LEU A 125 -11.92 -16.77 -5.48
CA LEU A 125 -12.01 -17.95 -6.34
C LEU A 125 -11.51 -19.17 -5.57
N VAL A 126 -12.34 -20.22 -5.50
CA VAL A 126 -11.98 -21.49 -4.90
C VAL A 126 -12.05 -22.62 -5.92
N ARG A 127 -11.19 -23.63 -5.75
CA ARG A 127 -11.14 -24.78 -6.67
C ARG A 127 -10.91 -26.10 -5.96
N ASN A 128 -11.50 -27.15 -6.53
CA ASN A 128 -11.43 -28.52 -6.06
C ASN A 128 -11.76 -28.60 -4.55
N CYS A 129 -12.99 -28.19 -4.23
CA CYS A 129 -13.54 -28.15 -2.88
C CYS A 129 -14.30 -29.45 -2.56
N ARG A 130 -14.30 -29.83 -1.29
CA ARG A 130 -15.05 -30.99 -0.80
C ARG A 130 -16.53 -30.66 -0.63
N THR A 131 -16.81 -29.44 -0.19
CA THR A 131 -18.16 -28.88 -0.06
C THR A 131 -18.21 -27.50 -0.71
N VAL A 132 -19.41 -27.08 -1.08
CA VAL A 132 -19.71 -25.71 -1.51
C VAL A 132 -21.04 -25.36 -0.87
N ASP A 133 -21.02 -24.38 0.03
CA ASP A 133 -22.23 -23.88 0.67
C ASP A 133 -22.64 -22.55 0.02
N SER A 134 -23.94 -22.26 -0.03
CA SER A 134 -24.46 -21.00 -0.59
C SER A 134 -24.01 -19.78 0.23
N ASN A 135 -23.77 -19.96 1.52
CA ASN A 135 -23.26 -18.95 2.42
C ASN A 135 -22.32 -19.54 3.48
N LEU A 136 -21.38 -18.73 3.96
CA LEU A 136 -20.40 -19.09 4.98
C LEU A 136 -20.24 -17.94 5.96
N HIS A 137 -20.20 -18.27 7.26
CA HIS A 137 -19.90 -17.33 8.32
C HIS A 137 -18.77 -17.88 9.20
N PHE A 138 -17.76 -17.05 9.46
CA PHE A 138 -16.70 -17.36 10.40
C PHE A 138 -16.36 -16.15 11.26
N ARG A 139 -16.24 -16.36 12.57
CA ARG A 139 -15.84 -15.35 13.53
C ARG A 139 -14.81 -15.88 14.52
N LYS A 140 -13.72 -15.13 14.72
CA LYS A 140 -12.72 -15.38 15.76
C LYS A 140 -12.31 -14.06 16.42
N GLY A 141 -12.86 -13.80 17.60
CA GLY A 141 -12.70 -12.51 18.28
C GLY A 141 -13.36 -11.38 17.47
N SER A 142 -12.58 -10.34 17.15
CA SER A 142 -12.99 -9.23 16.28
C SER A 142 -12.89 -9.52 14.78
N ARG A 143 -12.32 -10.68 14.40
CA ARG A 143 -12.10 -11.07 13.00
C ARG A 143 -13.33 -11.78 12.45
N THR A 144 -13.84 -11.31 11.32
CA THR A 144 -15.05 -11.87 10.69
C THR A 144 -14.86 -12.11 9.19
N VAL A 145 -15.42 -13.19 8.70
CA VAL A 145 -15.57 -13.51 7.27
C VAL A 145 -17.01 -13.91 7.02
N ASP A 146 -17.68 -13.15 6.16
CA ASP A 146 -18.99 -13.47 5.59
C ASP A 146 -18.80 -13.70 4.09
N ALA A 147 -19.25 -14.83 3.57
CA ALA A 147 -19.12 -15.15 2.15
C ALA A 147 -20.41 -15.71 1.59
N TYR A 148 -20.77 -15.27 0.39
CA TYR A 148 -21.91 -15.79 -0.37
C TYR A 148 -21.42 -16.33 -1.71
N LEU A 149 -21.90 -17.52 -2.05
CA LEU A 149 -21.68 -18.11 -3.37
C LEU A 149 -22.34 -17.21 -4.41
N TRP A 150 -21.59 -16.83 -5.43
CA TRP A 150 -22.10 -16.02 -6.53
C TRP A 150 -22.27 -16.83 -7.81
N LEU A 151 -21.27 -17.65 -8.17
CA LEU A 151 -21.33 -18.46 -9.37
C LEU A 151 -20.46 -19.72 -9.27
N CYS A 152 -20.87 -20.77 -9.97
CA CYS A 152 -20.21 -22.07 -10.03
C CYS A 152 -19.28 -22.20 -11.24
N ASN A 153 -18.43 -21.19 -11.42
CA ASN A 153 -17.40 -21.15 -12.45
C ASN A 153 -16.31 -20.12 -12.08
N ARG A 154 -15.39 -19.85 -13.01
CA ARG A 154 -14.54 -18.67 -12.96
C ARG A 154 -15.19 -17.51 -13.69
N ILE A 155 -14.94 -16.32 -13.19
CA ILE A 155 -15.14 -15.08 -13.93
C ILE A 155 -13.90 -14.77 -14.76
N SER A 156 -14.10 -14.38 -16.02
CA SER A 156 -13.06 -13.73 -16.81
C SER A 156 -12.88 -12.32 -16.29
N VAL A 157 -11.73 -12.02 -15.72
CA VAL A 157 -11.43 -10.70 -15.18
C VAL A 157 -10.71 -9.88 -16.26
N ILE A 158 -11.38 -8.82 -16.71
CA ILE A 158 -10.89 -7.90 -17.74
C ILE A 158 -10.37 -6.63 -17.07
N ASP A 159 -11.12 -6.14 -16.08
CA ASP A 159 -10.81 -4.90 -15.39
C ASP A 159 -11.05 -5.03 -13.87
N ILE A 160 -10.20 -4.35 -13.10
CA ILE A 160 -10.20 -4.38 -11.64
C ILE A 160 -9.88 -3.00 -11.09
N GLU A 161 -10.80 -2.49 -10.28
CA GLU A 161 -10.65 -1.25 -9.55
C GLU A 161 -11.02 -1.44 -8.07
N ASN A 162 -10.84 -0.39 -7.28
CA ASN A 162 -11.20 -0.37 -5.88
C ASN A 162 -12.00 0.89 -5.56
N SER A 163 -13.21 0.69 -5.06
CA SER A 163 -14.02 1.75 -4.48
C SER A 163 -13.74 1.85 -2.99
N PHE A 164 -13.64 3.07 -2.48
CA PHE A 164 -13.38 3.37 -1.08
C PHE A 164 -14.51 4.22 -0.53
N LYS A 165 -14.99 3.88 0.67
CA LYS A 165 -15.90 4.69 1.46
C LYS A 165 -15.25 4.93 2.81
N ILE A 166 -14.83 6.16 3.06
CA ILE A 166 -14.06 6.55 4.24
C ILE A 166 -14.84 7.57 5.04
N ARG A 167 -15.06 7.28 6.33
CA ARG A 167 -15.70 8.21 7.26
C ARG A 167 -14.64 8.87 8.14
N LEU A 168 -14.66 10.20 8.19
CA LEU A 168 -13.83 10.98 9.10
C LEU A 168 -14.76 11.72 10.07
N ASN A 169 -14.51 11.57 11.36
CA ASN A 169 -15.18 12.38 12.38
C ASN A 169 -14.30 13.60 12.65
N LEU A 170 -14.74 14.78 12.20
CA LEU A 170 -14.00 16.02 12.28
C LEU A 170 -14.35 16.75 13.57
N LEU A 171 -13.34 17.11 14.34
CA LEU A 171 -13.55 17.64 15.70
C LEU A 171 -13.82 19.15 15.73
N SER A 172 -13.72 19.83 14.58
CA SER A 172 -14.02 21.24 14.46
C SER A 172 -14.62 21.60 13.09
N GLN A 173 -15.37 22.69 13.03
CA GLN A 173 -15.86 23.25 11.76
C GLN A 173 -14.72 23.70 10.86
N ASN A 174 -13.60 24.14 11.44
CA ASN A 174 -12.39 24.49 10.69
C ASN A 174 -11.84 23.26 9.95
N SER A 175 -11.62 22.13 10.64
CA SER A 175 -11.17 20.88 10.02
C SER A 175 -12.09 20.46 8.86
N MET A 176 -13.40 20.65 9.01
CA MET A 176 -14.35 20.35 7.95
C MET A 176 -14.20 21.26 6.72
N ASN A 177 -13.97 22.55 6.94
CA ASN A 177 -13.72 23.49 5.84
C ASN A 177 -12.40 23.16 5.13
N LEU A 178 -11.35 22.81 5.87
CA LEU A 178 -10.05 22.41 5.30
C LEU A 178 -10.16 21.20 4.38
N VAL A 179 -10.87 20.14 4.81
CA VAL A 179 -11.11 18.95 3.96
C VAL A 179 -11.89 19.32 2.69
N LYS A 180 -12.95 20.12 2.82
CA LYS A 180 -13.76 20.56 1.67
C LYS A 180 -12.95 21.39 0.68
N GLU A 181 -12.20 22.37 1.16
CA GLU A 181 -11.33 23.21 0.33
C GLU A 181 -10.30 22.38 -0.43
N LYS A 182 -9.72 21.38 0.23
CA LYS A 182 -8.76 20.49 -0.41
C LYS A 182 -9.41 19.66 -1.52
N ILE A 183 -10.60 19.10 -1.29
CA ILE A 183 -11.36 18.36 -2.32
C ILE A 183 -11.72 19.28 -3.51
N GLU A 184 -12.16 20.51 -3.25
CA GLU A 184 -12.43 21.49 -4.33
C GLU A 184 -11.16 21.88 -5.10
N THR A 185 -10.02 21.97 -4.42
CA THR A 185 -8.72 22.17 -5.06
C THR A 185 -8.39 21.01 -6.00
N MET A 186 -8.53 19.76 -5.53
CA MET A 186 -8.32 18.58 -6.37
C MET A 186 -9.23 18.60 -7.61
N LYS A 187 -10.51 18.97 -7.42
CA LYS A 187 -11.48 19.08 -8.50
C LYS A 187 -11.06 20.08 -9.58
N LYS A 188 -10.53 21.25 -9.19
CA LYS A 188 -10.01 22.26 -10.12
C LYS A 188 -8.97 21.69 -11.07
N TYR A 189 -8.17 20.73 -10.60
CA TYR A 189 -7.09 20.09 -11.34
C TYR A 189 -7.45 18.69 -11.86
N GLY A 190 -8.74 18.41 -12.03
CA GLY A 190 -9.23 17.14 -12.59
C GLY A 190 -8.86 15.93 -11.74
N TYR A 191 -8.87 16.10 -10.42
CA TYR A 191 -8.62 15.06 -9.41
C TYR A 191 -7.30 14.29 -9.61
N THR A 192 -6.30 14.94 -10.20
CA THR A 192 -5.01 14.32 -10.48
C THR A 192 -4.08 14.47 -9.28
N ILE A 193 -3.47 13.38 -8.81
CA ILE A 193 -2.43 13.43 -7.77
C ILE A 193 -1.20 12.59 -8.16
N LEU A 194 -0.07 12.82 -7.51
CA LEU A 194 1.16 12.04 -7.68
C LEU A 194 0.95 10.59 -7.19
N ASN A 195 1.40 9.61 -7.98
CA ASN A 195 1.12 8.20 -7.72
C ASN A 195 2.23 7.48 -6.95
N PHE A 196 2.49 7.98 -5.74
CA PHE A 196 3.43 7.38 -4.81
C PHE A 196 3.05 5.95 -4.40
N PHE A 197 4.05 5.15 -4.07
CA PHE A 197 3.85 3.95 -3.27
C PHE A 197 3.48 4.35 -1.83
N GLY A 198 2.34 3.87 -1.34
CA GLY A 198 1.84 4.20 0.00
C GLY A 198 2.53 3.45 1.14
N TYR A 199 2.23 3.87 2.38
CA TYR A 199 2.84 3.38 3.62
C TYR A 199 2.81 1.84 3.77
N GLN A 200 1.73 1.20 3.32
CA GLN A 200 1.58 -0.26 3.38
C GLN A 200 2.67 -1.01 2.59
N ARG A 201 3.25 -0.38 1.55
CA ARG A 201 4.35 -0.97 0.76
C ARG A 201 5.64 -1.08 1.58
N PHE A 202 5.81 -0.18 2.56
CA PHE A 202 6.98 -0.12 3.43
C PHE A 202 6.76 -0.82 4.77
N GLY A 203 5.52 -1.20 5.06
CA GLY A 203 5.07 -1.89 6.27
C GLY A 203 4.28 -0.95 7.20
N SER A 204 2.98 -1.20 7.38
CA SER A 204 2.08 -0.25 8.07
C SER A 204 2.44 0.00 9.54
N ARG A 205 2.86 -1.03 10.28
CA ARG A 205 3.27 -0.88 11.69
C ARG A 205 4.75 -0.55 11.87
N ARG A 206 5.55 -0.92 10.88
CA ARG A 206 7.01 -0.80 10.90
C ARG A 206 7.46 -0.50 9.48
N PRO A 207 7.51 0.80 9.10
CA PRO A 207 7.75 1.25 7.74
C PRO A 207 9.23 1.16 7.34
N THR A 208 9.90 0.06 7.64
CA THR A 208 11.35 -0.15 7.46
C THR A 208 11.68 -1.17 6.37
N THR A 209 10.68 -1.70 5.65
CA THR A 209 10.87 -2.77 4.65
C THR A 209 11.85 -2.36 3.54
N HIS A 210 11.85 -1.09 3.13
CA HIS A 210 12.80 -0.57 2.15
C HIS A 210 14.23 -0.46 2.69
N ILE A 211 14.40 -0.16 3.99
CA ILE A 211 15.72 -0.15 4.65
C ILE A 211 16.31 -1.55 4.65
N VAL A 212 15.49 -2.56 4.99
CA VAL A 212 15.87 -3.97 4.90
C VAL A 212 16.25 -4.34 3.46
N GLY A 213 15.50 -3.84 2.47
CA GLY A 213 15.81 -4.02 1.05
C GLY A 213 17.16 -3.41 0.65
N LYS A 214 17.46 -2.18 1.09
CA LYS A 214 18.74 -1.51 0.85
C LYS A 214 19.90 -2.36 1.39
N LYS A 215 19.78 -2.90 2.61
CA LYS A 215 20.81 -3.76 3.21
C LYS A 215 21.14 -4.98 2.34
N LEU A 216 20.12 -5.60 1.73
CA LEU A 216 20.35 -6.69 0.77
C LEU A 216 21.11 -6.22 -0.48
N ILE A 217 20.74 -5.07 -1.05
CA ILE A 217 21.42 -4.52 -2.23
C ILE A 217 22.87 -4.15 -1.90
N CYS A 218 23.15 -3.61 -0.72
CA CYS A 218 24.51 -3.25 -0.33
C CYS A 218 25.35 -4.44 0.16
N ARG A 219 24.82 -5.68 0.12
CA ARG A 219 25.47 -6.90 0.66
C ARG A 219 25.78 -6.78 2.16
N ASP A 220 25.05 -5.92 2.86
CA ASP A 220 25.14 -5.74 4.30
C ASP A 220 24.26 -6.79 4.99
N TRP A 221 24.79 -8.02 5.07
CA TRP A 221 24.09 -9.18 5.60
C TRP A 221 23.78 -9.05 7.09
N GLU A 222 24.76 -8.56 7.86
CA GLU A 222 24.58 -8.26 9.28
C GLU A 222 23.51 -7.19 9.46
N GLY A 223 23.63 -6.07 8.76
CA GLY A 223 22.65 -4.98 8.82
C GLY A 223 21.26 -5.40 8.34
N PHE A 224 21.14 -6.36 7.42
CA PHE A 224 19.85 -6.96 7.06
C PHE A 224 19.22 -7.70 8.24
N ILE A 225 19.98 -8.58 8.91
CA ILE A 225 19.49 -9.34 10.07
C ILE A 225 19.12 -8.38 11.20
N GLU A 226 19.96 -7.39 11.49
CA GLU A 226 19.67 -6.35 12.47
C GLU A 226 18.41 -5.55 12.11
N ALA A 227 18.25 -5.17 10.84
CA ALA A 227 17.07 -4.45 10.39
C ALA A 227 15.79 -5.30 10.48
N VAL A 228 15.86 -6.63 10.36
CA VAL A 228 14.69 -7.52 10.52
C VAL A 228 14.38 -7.80 12.00
N CYS A 229 15.41 -8.04 12.81
CA CYS A 229 15.30 -8.58 14.17
C CYS A 229 15.40 -7.51 15.28
N GLY A 230 15.97 -6.35 14.98
CA GLY A 230 16.13 -5.26 15.93
C GLY A 230 15.18 -4.10 15.66
N TYR A 231 15.63 -2.91 16.08
CA TYR A 231 15.04 -1.58 15.86
C TYR A 231 13.51 -1.56 16.01
N PRO A 232 13.01 -1.52 17.26
CA PRO A 232 11.57 -1.42 17.51
C PRO A 232 10.99 -0.12 16.96
N PHE A 233 9.74 -0.18 16.51
CA PHE A 233 9.00 0.98 16.04
C PHE A 233 7.85 1.31 17.00
N PRO A 234 7.53 2.60 17.26
CA PRO A 234 6.50 2.98 18.24
C PRO A 234 5.09 2.42 17.97
N MET A 235 4.78 2.07 16.72
CA MET A 235 3.48 1.53 16.30
C MET A 235 3.38 0.00 16.39
N GLU A 236 4.46 -0.68 16.78
CA GLU A 236 4.42 -2.11 17.01
C GLU A 236 3.66 -2.45 18.30
N SER A 237 3.26 -3.72 18.46
CA SER A 237 2.67 -4.15 19.73
C SER A 237 3.74 -4.13 20.83
N ARG A 238 3.31 -3.99 22.08
CA ARG A 238 4.22 -3.99 23.23
C ARG A 238 5.10 -5.25 23.28
N GLU A 239 4.52 -6.40 22.96
CA GLU A 239 5.22 -7.68 22.91
C GLU A 239 6.30 -7.67 21.82
N ALA A 240 5.96 -7.22 20.60
CA ALA A 240 6.92 -7.14 19.51
C ALA A 240 8.08 -6.18 19.80
N ILE A 241 7.81 -5.05 20.48
CA ILE A 241 8.83 -4.11 20.93
C ILE A 241 9.77 -4.79 21.93
N ILE A 242 9.22 -5.49 22.93
CA ILE A 242 9.99 -6.22 23.94
C ILE A 242 10.84 -7.31 23.29
N ASP A 243 10.29 -8.09 22.36
CA ASP A 243 11.01 -9.16 21.66
C ASP A 243 12.22 -8.62 20.88
N ARG A 244 12.04 -7.47 20.20
CA ARG A 244 13.11 -6.78 19.46
C ARG A 244 14.20 -6.25 20.38
N LEU A 245 13.83 -5.64 21.51
CA LEU A 245 14.80 -5.14 22.48
C LEU A 245 15.61 -6.29 23.08
N HIS A 246 14.96 -7.40 23.43
CA HIS A 246 15.63 -8.62 23.88
C HIS A 246 16.60 -9.16 22.83
N TRP A 247 16.20 -9.17 21.55
CA TRP A 247 17.10 -9.58 20.47
C TRP A 247 18.29 -8.62 20.33
N TYR A 248 18.06 -7.31 20.43
CA TYR A 248 19.13 -6.31 20.31
C TYR A 248 20.19 -6.46 21.41
N GLU A 249 19.76 -6.72 22.65
CA GLU A 249 20.65 -6.92 23.81
C GLU A 249 21.38 -8.26 23.79
N ASN A 250 20.69 -9.35 23.40
CA ASN A 250 21.17 -10.71 23.63
C ASN A 250 21.51 -11.49 22.35
N ARG A 251 21.21 -10.90 21.17
CA ARG A 251 21.28 -11.57 19.86
C ARG A 251 20.61 -12.95 19.85
N SER A 252 19.49 -13.07 20.56
CA SER A 252 18.76 -14.33 20.76
C SER A 252 17.35 -14.26 20.20
N SER A 253 16.97 -15.26 19.41
CA SER A 253 15.61 -15.39 18.86
C SER A 253 14.60 -15.96 19.85
N ALA A 254 14.99 -16.30 21.08
CA ALA A 254 14.14 -16.98 22.04
C ALA A 254 12.86 -16.19 22.39
N ALA A 255 12.90 -14.86 22.23
CA ALA A 255 11.75 -13.99 22.44
C ALA A 255 10.72 -14.07 21.30
N TYR A 256 11.14 -14.39 20.07
CA TYR A 256 10.23 -14.42 18.94
C TYR A 256 9.31 -15.65 18.95
N PRO A 257 8.01 -15.50 18.63
CA PRO A 257 7.11 -16.63 18.47
C PRO A 257 7.64 -17.62 17.42
N SER A 258 7.67 -18.92 17.73
CA SER A 258 8.23 -19.96 16.83
C SER A 258 7.55 -20.07 15.47
N SER A 259 6.34 -19.50 15.33
CA SER A 259 5.60 -19.44 14.07
C SER A 259 5.92 -18.20 13.23
N SER A 260 6.63 -17.20 13.78
CA SER A 260 6.93 -15.95 13.11
C SER A 260 8.06 -16.10 12.09
N ILE A 261 8.12 -15.17 11.13
CA ILE A 261 9.23 -15.14 10.18
C ILE A 261 10.54 -14.78 10.90
N GLU A 262 10.45 -13.89 11.89
CA GLU A 262 11.56 -13.42 12.70
C GLU A 262 12.22 -14.59 13.41
N SER A 263 11.47 -15.55 13.96
CA SER A 263 12.06 -16.75 14.58
C SER A 263 12.94 -17.57 13.62
N ARG A 264 12.67 -17.52 12.31
CA ARG A 264 13.45 -18.24 11.28
C ARG A 264 14.69 -17.48 10.82
N ILE A 265 14.66 -16.16 10.90
CA ILE A 265 15.72 -15.25 10.45
C ILE A 265 16.68 -14.94 11.62
N CYS A 266 16.12 -14.61 12.78
CA CYS A 266 16.81 -14.08 13.95
C CYS A 266 17.49 -15.13 14.82
N SER A 267 17.29 -16.42 14.53
CA SER A 267 17.81 -17.57 15.30
C SER A 267 19.19 -18.04 14.86
N LYS A 268 19.77 -17.43 13.83
CA LYS A 268 21.00 -17.90 13.20
C LYS A 268 22.12 -16.88 13.33
N ASN A 269 23.36 -17.36 13.28
CA ASN A 269 24.55 -16.51 13.30
C ASN A 269 24.45 -15.41 12.23
N ILE A 270 24.77 -14.20 12.66
CA ILE A 270 24.51 -12.93 11.97
C ILE A 270 25.33 -12.81 10.68
N ASP A 271 26.48 -13.47 10.62
CA ASP A 271 27.40 -13.47 9.47
C ASP A 271 27.16 -14.60 8.45
N ASP A 272 26.16 -15.46 8.64
CA ASP A 272 26.03 -16.64 7.80
C ASP A 272 25.15 -16.38 6.57
N LEU A 273 25.76 -16.23 5.39
CA LEU A 273 25.06 -16.24 4.10
C LEU A 273 24.12 -17.46 3.95
N ARG A 274 24.37 -18.58 4.65
CA ARG A 274 23.45 -19.73 4.67
C ARG A 274 22.11 -19.39 5.35
N THR A 275 22.10 -18.47 6.31
CA THR A 275 20.86 -17.94 6.92
C THR A 275 19.99 -17.29 5.86
N LEU A 276 20.56 -16.38 5.08
CA LEU A 276 19.86 -15.67 4.01
C LEU A 276 19.40 -16.62 2.90
N LYS A 277 20.23 -17.60 2.52
CA LYS A 277 19.87 -18.62 1.52
C LYS A 277 18.70 -19.51 1.96
N ALA A 278 18.41 -19.61 3.25
CA ALA A 278 17.25 -20.35 3.75
C ALA A 278 15.96 -19.51 3.73
N ILE A 279 16.05 -18.20 3.55
CA ILE A 279 14.87 -17.32 3.46
C ILE A 279 14.19 -17.57 2.10
N PRO A 280 12.87 -17.73 2.04
CA PRO A 280 12.18 -17.88 0.76
C PRO A 280 12.46 -16.70 -0.16
N LYS A 281 12.88 -16.97 -1.41
CA LYS A 281 13.23 -15.92 -2.39
C LYS A 281 12.17 -14.84 -2.57
N LYS A 282 10.89 -15.20 -2.50
CA LYS A 282 9.76 -14.25 -2.60
C LYS A 282 9.77 -13.19 -1.49
N MET A 283 10.28 -13.53 -0.31
CA MET A 283 10.40 -12.59 0.81
C MET A 283 11.59 -11.66 0.63
N LEU A 284 12.73 -12.19 0.19
CA LEU A 284 13.88 -11.35 -0.18
C LEU A 284 13.50 -10.36 -1.28
N GLN A 285 12.78 -10.84 -2.31
CA GLN A 285 12.22 -10.01 -3.36
C GLN A 285 11.28 -8.93 -2.81
N LEU A 286 10.45 -9.23 -1.82
CA LEU A 286 9.56 -8.23 -1.20
C LEU A 286 10.36 -7.05 -0.59
N TYR A 287 11.46 -7.34 0.11
CA TYR A 287 12.33 -6.30 0.68
C TYR A 287 12.98 -5.45 -0.41
N VAL A 288 13.58 -6.08 -1.42
CA VAL A 288 14.21 -5.36 -2.54
C VAL A 288 13.17 -4.52 -3.30
N ASN A 289 12.00 -5.08 -3.57
CA ASN A 289 10.90 -4.37 -4.24
C ASN A 289 10.37 -3.18 -3.44
N ALA A 290 10.44 -3.22 -2.10
CA ALA A 290 10.10 -2.06 -1.26
C ALA A 290 11.17 -0.96 -1.39
N TYR A 291 12.44 -1.32 -1.54
CA TYR A 291 13.49 -0.35 -1.82
C TYR A 291 13.37 0.25 -3.22
N GLN A 292 13.01 -0.53 -4.24
CA GLN A 292 12.65 0.02 -5.55
C GLN A 292 11.50 1.05 -5.45
N SER A 293 10.49 0.77 -4.62
CA SER A 293 9.39 1.69 -4.35
C SER A 293 9.84 2.99 -3.67
N TYR A 294 10.82 2.92 -2.76
CA TYR A 294 11.44 4.11 -2.14
C TYR A 294 12.17 4.97 -3.17
N LEU A 295 12.97 4.35 -4.04
CA LEU A 295 13.67 5.07 -5.11
C LEU A 295 12.68 5.71 -6.09
N PHE A 296 11.61 5.00 -6.46
CA PHE A 296 10.54 5.58 -7.29
C PHE A 296 9.90 6.80 -6.63
N ASN A 297 9.54 6.73 -5.35
CA ASN A 297 8.97 7.87 -4.63
C ASN A 297 9.93 9.07 -4.64
N THR A 298 11.22 8.81 -4.42
CA THR A 298 12.29 9.83 -4.45
C THR A 298 12.41 10.47 -5.84
N ILE A 299 12.42 9.67 -6.91
CA ILE A 299 12.44 10.15 -8.31
C ILE A 299 11.23 11.05 -8.58
N LEU A 300 10.02 10.57 -8.25
CA LEU A 300 8.77 11.30 -8.47
C LEU A 300 8.76 12.63 -7.70
N SER A 301 9.19 12.62 -6.44
CA SER A 301 9.28 13.83 -5.62
C SER A 301 10.24 14.86 -6.24
N ARG A 302 11.45 14.44 -6.62
CA ARG A 302 12.48 15.34 -7.18
C ARG A 302 12.06 15.91 -8.54
N ILE A 303 11.46 15.08 -9.40
CA ILE A 303 10.88 15.53 -10.68
C ILE A 303 9.78 16.56 -10.45
N TRP A 304 8.87 16.29 -9.51
CA TRP A 304 7.76 17.19 -9.24
C TRP A 304 8.26 18.56 -8.77
N ILE A 305 9.23 18.59 -7.85
CA ILE A 305 9.85 19.84 -7.37
C ILE A 305 10.37 20.67 -8.53
N GLU A 306 11.21 20.09 -9.41
CA GLU A 306 11.78 20.82 -10.54
C GLU A 306 10.69 21.32 -11.52
N ILE A 307 9.64 20.53 -11.73
CA ILE A 307 8.52 20.88 -12.62
C ILE A 307 7.72 22.04 -12.04
N VAL A 308 7.27 21.97 -10.79
CA VAL A 308 6.43 23.02 -10.20
C VAL A 308 7.20 24.31 -9.97
N GLU A 309 8.49 24.23 -9.64
CA GLU A 309 9.35 25.40 -9.51
C GLU A 309 9.50 26.13 -10.84
N LYS A 310 9.65 25.40 -11.94
CA LYS A 310 9.89 25.97 -13.26
C LYS A 310 8.62 26.39 -14.01
N TYR A 311 7.56 25.60 -13.91
CA TYR A 311 6.36 25.75 -14.76
C TYR A 311 5.08 26.08 -13.98
N GLY A 312 5.11 25.99 -12.64
CA GLY A 312 3.92 26.14 -11.79
C GLY A 312 3.04 24.89 -11.78
N LEU A 313 2.03 24.89 -10.90
CA LEU A 313 1.14 23.75 -10.68
C LEU A 313 0.34 23.35 -11.93
N ASP A 314 -0.32 24.32 -12.56
CA ASP A 314 -1.22 24.11 -13.71
C ASP A 314 -0.50 23.37 -14.84
N ASN A 315 0.62 23.94 -15.32
CA ASN A 315 1.46 23.32 -16.35
C ASN A 315 2.15 22.06 -15.83
N GLY A 316 2.48 21.99 -14.54
CA GLY A 316 3.15 20.85 -13.96
C GLY A 316 2.31 19.57 -14.04
N ILE A 317 1.01 19.68 -13.75
CA ILE A 317 0.07 18.57 -13.92
C ILE A 317 -0.01 18.13 -15.38
N GLU A 318 -0.05 19.06 -16.34
CA GLU A 318 -0.05 18.71 -17.76
C GLU A 318 1.24 17.99 -18.19
N ILE A 319 2.41 18.46 -17.74
CA ILE A 319 3.71 17.85 -18.04
C ILE A 319 3.77 16.42 -17.47
N ILE A 320 3.37 16.22 -16.21
CA ILE A 320 3.34 14.89 -15.60
C ILE A 320 2.40 13.95 -16.36
N LYS A 321 1.24 14.44 -16.82
CA LYS A 321 0.27 13.61 -17.53
C LYS A 321 0.68 13.28 -18.96
N ARG A 322 1.25 14.24 -19.69
CA ARG A 322 1.52 14.11 -21.13
C ARG A 322 2.96 13.70 -21.42
N ASP A 323 3.92 14.34 -20.76
CA ASP A 323 5.33 14.25 -21.13
C ASP A 323 6.10 13.24 -20.28
N LEU A 324 5.65 13.03 -19.03
CA LEU A 324 6.20 12.08 -18.06
C LEU A 324 5.14 11.15 -17.42
N PRO A 325 4.24 10.51 -18.21
CA PRO A 325 3.15 9.68 -17.65
C PRO A 325 3.66 8.47 -16.87
N TYR A 326 4.87 8.00 -17.16
CA TYR A 326 5.51 6.86 -16.50
C TYR A 326 6.93 7.22 -16.07
N LEU A 327 7.31 6.78 -14.89
CA LEU A 327 8.65 6.91 -14.33
C LEU A 327 9.22 5.52 -13.99
N PRO A 328 10.55 5.37 -14.03
CA PRO A 328 11.17 4.08 -13.78
C PRO A 328 11.04 3.67 -12.31
N ILE A 329 10.75 2.40 -12.10
CA ILE A 329 11.07 1.66 -10.88
C ILE A 329 12.50 1.11 -11.09
N PRO A 330 13.52 1.63 -10.39
CA PRO A 330 14.91 1.26 -10.65
C PRO A 330 15.18 -0.22 -10.38
N GLY A 331 15.94 -0.88 -11.25
CA GLY A 331 16.39 -2.26 -11.12
C GLY A 331 17.46 -2.57 -12.17
N SER A 332 17.90 -3.84 -12.24
CA SER A 332 19.11 -4.22 -13.01
C SER A 332 19.08 -3.90 -14.49
N SER A 333 17.88 -3.84 -15.08
CA SER A 333 17.64 -3.58 -16.50
C SER A 333 16.99 -2.22 -16.77
N THR A 334 16.99 -1.30 -15.81
CA THR A 334 16.36 0.01 -15.98
C THR A 334 17.09 0.82 -17.06
N THR A 335 16.33 1.27 -18.04
CA THR A 335 16.77 2.23 -19.05
C THR A 335 15.98 3.52 -18.91
N VAL A 336 16.55 4.68 -19.21
CA VAL A 336 15.83 5.96 -19.14
C VAL A 336 16.12 6.79 -20.37
N SER A 337 15.08 7.26 -21.04
CA SER A 337 15.17 8.03 -22.29
C SER A 337 15.06 9.54 -22.09
N ARG A 338 14.52 10.00 -20.96
CA ARG A 338 14.33 11.42 -20.66
C ARG A 338 15.50 11.94 -19.83
N ASP A 339 16.17 12.99 -20.31
CA ASP A 339 17.37 13.54 -19.66
C ASP A 339 17.13 13.98 -18.21
N ILE A 340 15.98 14.63 -17.93
CA ILE A 340 15.61 15.02 -16.56
C ILE A 340 15.50 13.81 -15.62
N VAL A 341 14.85 12.73 -16.09
CA VAL A 341 14.65 11.52 -15.30
C VAL A 341 15.98 10.79 -15.11
N LYS A 342 16.81 10.73 -16.16
CA LYS A 342 18.12 10.07 -16.11
C LYS A 342 19.05 10.78 -15.13
N ARG A 343 19.18 12.10 -15.24
CA ARG A 343 20.00 12.90 -14.32
C ARG A 343 19.57 12.71 -12.87
N ILE A 344 18.26 12.81 -12.58
CA ILE A 344 17.73 12.62 -11.22
C ILE A 344 17.99 11.20 -10.71
N LEU A 345 17.83 10.18 -11.56
CA LEU A 345 18.13 8.80 -11.20
C LEU A 345 19.61 8.62 -10.86
N ASP A 346 20.51 9.10 -11.72
CA ASP A 346 21.97 8.99 -11.52
C ASP A 346 22.38 9.66 -10.19
N GLU A 347 21.88 10.88 -9.93
CA GLU A 347 22.13 11.58 -8.66
C GLU A 347 21.58 10.84 -7.42
N ILE A 348 20.43 10.16 -7.54
CA ILE A 348 19.88 9.33 -6.45
C ILE A 348 20.77 8.11 -6.21
N LEU A 349 21.17 7.41 -7.28
CA LEU A 349 22.02 6.22 -7.18
C LEU A 349 23.37 6.56 -6.54
N ASP A 350 23.96 7.70 -6.91
CA ASP A 350 25.20 8.21 -6.32
C ASP A 350 25.01 8.56 -4.83
N THR A 351 23.91 9.22 -4.47
CA THR A 351 23.59 9.57 -3.07
C THR A 351 23.35 8.34 -2.20
N GLU A 352 22.71 7.33 -2.78
CA GLU A 352 22.38 6.07 -2.11
C GLU A 352 23.56 5.10 -2.03
N ASP A 353 24.67 5.40 -2.74
CA ASP A 353 25.88 4.59 -2.93
C ASP A 353 25.57 3.19 -3.50
N ILE A 354 24.82 3.17 -4.60
CA ILE A 354 24.41 1.94 -5.29
C ILE A 354 24.47 2.08 -6.82
N LYS A 355 24.53 0.94 -7.51
CA LYS A 355 24.43 0.84 -8.97
C LYS A 355 23.23 0.00 -9.36
N LEU A 356 22.73 0.19 -10.59
CA LEU A 356 21.65 -0.65 -11.12
C LEU A 356 22.03 -2.15 -11.13
N SER A 357 23.30 -2.48 -11.39
CA SER A 357 23.81 -3.86 -11.33
C SER A 357 23.61 -4.52 -9.96
N ASP A 358 23.56 -3.75 -8.88
CA ASP A 358 23.47 -4.28 -7.52
C ASP A 358 22.09 -4.88 -7.23
N PHE A 359 21.07 -4.62 -8.06
CA PHE A 359 19.79 -5.32 -7.99
C PHE A 359 19.87 -6.79 -8.39
N CYS A 360 20.98 -7.24 -8.97
CA CYS A 360 21.32 -8.66 -9.10
C CYS A 360 22.21 -9.09 -7.93
N ILE A 361 21.65 -9.82 -6.97
CA ILE A 361 22.33 -10.42 -5.81
C ILE A 361 22.65 -11.89 -6.13
N GLU A 362 23.82 -12.12 -6.71
CA GLU A 362 24.26 -13.44 -7.18
C GLU A 362 24.35 -14.47 -6.04
N GLU A 363 24.79 -14.03 -4.87
CA GLU A 363 24.96 -14.86 -3.67
C GLU A 363 23.64 -15.49 -3.20
N LEU A 364 22.52 -14.84 -3.50
CA LEU A 364 21.17 -15.30 -3.18
C LEU A 364 20.41 -15.83 -4.41
N ASN A 365 21.06 -15.83 -5.58
CA ASN A 365 20.47 -16.16 -6.88
C ASN A 365 19.14 -15.39 -7.06
N LEU A 366 19.21 -14.09 -6.84
CA LEU A 366 18.09 -13.16 -6.89
C LEU A 366 18.49 -11.98 -7.76
N CYS A 367 17.87 -11.82 -8.93
CA CYS A 367 17.99 -10.58 -9.67
C CYS A 367 16.62 -9.93 -9.86
N ILE A 368 16.53 -8.67 -9.45
CA ILE A 368 15.32 -7.86 -9.56
C ILE A 368 15.49 -6.87 -10.71
N HIS A 369 14.63 -7.03 -11.70
CA HIS A 369 14.60 -6.14 -12.85
C HIS A 369 13.85 -4.84 -12.54
N GLY A 370 14.15 -3.81 -13.33
CA GLY A 370 13.40 -2.57 -13.29
C GLY A 370 12.02 -2.74 -13.93
N ASP A 371 11.15 -1.77 -13.68
CA ASP A 371 9.84 -1.67 -14.31
C ASP A 371 9.50 -0.18 -14.52
N TYR A 372 8.29 0.13 -14.98
CA TYR A 372 7.76 1.50 -15.02
C TYR A 372 6.43 1.57 -14.29
N ARG A 373 6.21 2.71 -13.63
CA ARG A 373 4.96 3.02 -12.95
C ARG A 373 4.46 4.38 -13.36
N ARG A 374 3.14 4.50 -13.45
CA ARG A 374 2.47 5.76 -13.74
C ARG A 374 2.87 6.81 -12.70
N SER A 375 3.24 8.00 -13.14
CA SER A 375 3.70 9.10 -12.26
C SER A 375 2.55 9.80 -11.53
N TYR A 376 1.34 9.71 -12.07
CA TYR A 376 0.13 10.29 -11.53
C TYR A 376 -0.99 9.25 -11.44
N LEU A 377 -2.00 9.55 -10.65
CA LEU A 377 -3.26 8.82 -10.59
C LEU A 377 -4.39 9.84 -10.71
N VAL A 378 -5.50 9.41 -11.29
CA VAL A 378 -6.74 10.20 -11.34
C VAL A 378 -7.71 9.56 -10.36
N ILE A 379 -8.25 10.36 -9.45
CA ILE A 379 -9.27 9.89 -8.51
C ILE A 379 -10.61 9.96 -9.23
N GLU A 380 -11.27 8.82 -9.37
CA GLU A 380 -12.57 8.72 -10.03
C GLU A 380 -13.69 8.80 -8.99
N ASP A 381 -14.84 9.34 -9.40
CA ASP A 381 -16.05 9.46 -8.58
C ASP A 381 -15.84 10.08 -7.18
N LEU A 382 -14.84 10.95 -7.03
CA LEU A 382 -14.57 11.62 -5.75
C LEU A 382 -15.75 12.50 -5.35
N SER A 383 -16.40 12.12 -4.27
CA SER A 383 -17.53 12.82 -3.69
C SER A 383 -17.50 12.75 -2.17
N TYR A 384 -18.22 13.66 -1.53
CA TYR A 384 -18.38 13.61 -0.08
C TYR A 384 -19.80 13.98 0.34
N SER A 385 -20.22 13.43 1.48
CA SER A 385 -21.43 13.84 2.19
C SER A 385 -21.10 14.19 3.63
N VAL A 386 -21.84 15.15 4.19
CA VAL A 386 -21.66 15.62 5.56
C VAL A 386 -22.87 15.20 6.38
N SER A 387 -22.62 14.65 7.57
CA SER A 387 -23.64 14.34 8.57
C SER A 387 -23.08 14.66 9.95
N ASP A 388 -23.72 15.58 10.66
CA ASP A 388 -23.27 16.08 11.96
C ASP A 388 -21.82 16.58 11.91
N SER A 389 -20.94 16.03 12.74
CA SER A 389 -19.50 16.28 12.75
C SER A 389 -18.70 15.30 11.88
N SER A 390 -19.36 14.49 11.04
CA SER A 390 -18.69 13.51 10.18
C SER A 390 -18.76 13.89 8.70
N ILE A 391 -17.68 13.59 7.97
CA ILE A 391 -17.65 13.61 6.51
C ILE A 391 -17.41 12.20 6.00
N LYS A 392 -18.24 11.74 5.06
CA LYS A 392 -18.06 10.49 4.34
C LYS A 392 -17.54 10.81 2.96
N ILE A 393 -16.32 10.39 2.66
CA ILE A 393 -15.65 10.58 1.38
C ILE A 393 -15.74 9.25 0.61
N THR A 394 -16.14 9.31 -0.65
CA THR A 394 -16.22 8.15 -1.55
C THR A 394 -15.41 8.42 -2.81
N PHE A 395 -14.67 7.44 -3.30
CA PHE A 395 -13.91 7.54 -4.54
C PHE A 395 -13.51 6.15 -5.07
N THR A 396 -13.12 6.09 -6.33
CA THR A 396 -12.64 4.88 -7.01
C THR A 396 -11.20 5.10 -7.48
N LEU A 397 -10.38 4.05 -7.40
CA LEU A 397 -9.00 4.03 -7.86
C LEU A 397 -8.69 2.79 -8.71
N GLU A 398 -7.87 3.01 -9.75
CA GLU A 398 -7.27 1.93 -10.54
C GLU A 398 -6.43 0.96 -9.69
N SER A 399 -6.27 -0.27 -10.18
CA SER A 399 -5.45 -1.26 -9.49
C SER A 399 -3.99 -0.78 -9.30
N GLY A 400 -3.40 -1.14 -8.17
CA GLY A 400 -2.02 -0.74 -7.85
C GLY A 400 -1.87 0.69 -7.31
N SER A 401 -2.97 1.43 -7.13
CA SER A 401 -3.02 2.72 -6.42
C SER A 401 -3.39 2.55 -4.94
N TYR A 402 -3.14 3.59 -4.13
CA TYR A 402 -3.25 3.54 -2.68
C TYR A 402 -4.22 4.61 -2.17
N ALA A 403 -5.31 4.22 -1.53
CA ALA A 403 -6.25 5.16 -0.91
C ALA A 403 -5.61 6.04 0.18
N THR A 404 -4.54 5.56 0.82
CA THR A 404 -3.77 6.36 1.77
C THR A 404 -3.05 7.54 1.13
N ILE A 405 -2.74 7.49 -0.17
CA ILE A 405 -2.17 8.64 -0.90
C ILE A 405 -3.25 9.69 -1.19
N VAL A 406 -4.49 9.26 -1.44
CA VAL A 406 -5.64 10.19 -1.51
C VAL A 406 -5.87 10.86 -0.16
N LEU A 407 -5.92 10.08 0.93
CA LEU A 407 -6.07 10.62 2.28
C LEU A 407 -4.92 11.55 2.66
N ARG A 408 -3.69 11.21 2.31
CA ARG A 408 -2.51 12.06 2.51
C ARG A 408 -2.70 13.44 1.88
N GLU A 409 -3.14 13.48 0.63
CA GLU A 409 -3.37 14.73 -0.09
C GLU A 409 -4.54 15.54 0.48
N ILE A 410 -5.59 14.86 0.98
CA ILE A 410 -6.75 15.50 1.62
C ILE A 410 -6.40 16.06 3.01
N LEU A 411 -5.67 15.28 3.81
CA LEU A 411 -5.53 15.53 5.26
C LEU A 411 -4.27 16.30 5.63
N ASN A 412 -3.20 16.24 4.81
CA ASN A 412 -1.91 16.88 5.07
C ASN A 412 -1.45 16.76 6.54
N THR A 413 -1.53 15.56 7.10
CA THR A 413 -1.26 15.27 8.52
C THR A 413 -0.43 14.01 8.67
N ASP A 414 -0.07 13.65 9.91
CA ASP A 414 0.69 12.45 10.20
C ASP A 414 -0.07 11.19 9.74
N PRO A 415 0.50 10.39 8.83
CA PRO A 415 -0.09 9.14 8.35
C PRO A 415 -0.49 8.14 9.42
N ILE A 416 0.17 8.15 10.57
CA ILE A 416 -0.16 7.28 11.69
C ILE A 416 -1.64 7.39 12.07
N LEU A 417 -2.24 8.57 11.89
CA LEU A 417 -3.63 8.85 12.25
C LEU A 417 -4.66 8.22 11.30
N TYR A 418 -4.26 7.79 10.10
CA TYR A 418 -5.18 7.26 9.08
C TYR A 418 -4.75 5.95 8.39
N THR A 419 -3.55 5.43 8.70
CA THR A 419 -3.02 4.17 8.11
C THR A 419 -3.34 2.91 8.91
#